data_AF-A0A060CLT8-F1
#
_entry.id   AF-A0A060CLT8-F1
#
_cell.length_a   1.000
_cell.length_b   1.000
_cell.length_c   1.000
_cell.angle_alpha   90.00
_cell.angle_beta   90.00
_cell.angle_gamma   90.00
#
_symmetry.space_group_name_H-M   'P 1'
#
loop_
_entity.id
_entity.type
_entity.pdbx_description
1 polymer ?
#
loop_
_entity_poly.entity_id
_entity_poly.type
_entity_poly.pdbx_seq_one_letter_code
_entity_poly.pdbx_strand_id
1 'polypeptide(L)' 'MLNNDIEVIYQNWLECLLGPCLRKDVGAVGAKLLYPDGTIQHAGVGFHRAGPDHIGHLLP' A
#
# COMPACT_ATOMS: atom_id res chain seq x y z
N MET A 1 -7.04 5.08 5.62
CA MET A 1 -8.31 4.35 5.57
C MET A 1 -8.05 3.01 4.93
N LEU A 2 -8.71 1.94 5.39
CA LEU A 2 -8.60 0.61 4.82
C LEU A 2 -9.97 0.20 4.29
N ASN A 3 -9.98 -0.60 3.23
CA ASN A 3 -11.20 -1.18 2.70
C ASN A 3 -11.75 -2.19 3.73
N ASN A 4 -13.08 -2.34 3.77
CA ASN A 4 -13.77 -3.31 4.63
C ASN A 4 -13.63 -4.76 4.14
N ASP A 5 -13.19 -4.95 2.90
CA ASP A 5 -13.08 -6.25 2.24
C ASP A 5 -11.59 -6.66 2.09
N ILE A 6 -10.85 -6.61 3.19
CA ILE A 6 -9.44 -7.05 3.27
C ILE A 6 -9.23 -7.95 4.48
N GLU A 7 -8.18 -8.77 4.41
CA GLU A 7 -7.68 -9.55 5.53
C GLU A 7 -6.23 -9.18 5.87
N VAL A 8 -5.88 -9.29 7.15
CA VAL A 8 -4.50 -9.09 7.60
C VAL A 8 -3.73 -10.40 7.43
N ILE A 9 -2.77 -10.40 6.50
CA ILE A 9 -1.90 -11.55 6.21
C ILE A 9 -0.52 -11.46 6.88
N TYR A 10 -0.23 -10.37 7.59
CA TYR A 10 1.06 -10.13 8.22
C TYR A 10 0.90 -9.59 9.63
N GLN A 11 1.48 -10.27 10.63
CA GLN A 11 1.22 -10.02 12.06
C GLN A 11 1.57 -8.58 12.50
N ASN A 12 2.67 -8.02 11.99
CA ASN A 12 3.19 -6.71 12.41
C ASN A 12 2.87 -5.61 11.37
N TRP A 13 1.76 -5.75 10.65
CA TRP A 13 1.41 -4.83 9.56
C TRP A 13 1.28 -3.38 10.04
N LEU A 14 0.77 -3.15 11.25
CA LEU A 14 0.55 -1.80 11.76
C LEU A 14 1.87 -1.12 12.13
N GLU A 15 2.79 -1.84 12.78
CA GLU A 15 4.14 -1.35 13.11
C GLU A 15 4.92 -0.98 11.85
N CYS A 16 4.77 -1.77 10.78
CA CYS A 16 5.35 -1.48 9.47
C CYS A 16 4.84 -0.17 8.87
N LEU A 17 3.58 0.23 9.16
CA LEU A 17 3.03 1.52 8.73
C LEU A 17 3.45 2.67 9.66
N LEU A 18 3.52 2.41 10.98
CA LEU A 18 3.87 3.42 11.98
C LEU A 18 5.29 3.94 11.82
N GLY A 19 6.27 3.08 11.51
CA GLY A 19 7.67 3.48 11.35
C GLY A 19 7.86 4.64 10.38
N PRO A 20 7.46 4.51 9.09
CA PRO A 20 7.51 5.60 8.13
C PRO A 20 6.58 6.77 8.50
N CYS A 21 5.43 6.52 9.11
CA CYS A 21 4.45 7.55 9.46
C CYS A 21 4.98 8.54 10.52
N LEU A 22 5.92 8.12 11.35
CA LEU A 22 6.54 8.97 12.37
C LEU A 22 7.66 9.86 11.82
N ARG A 23 8.05 9.69 10.55
CA ARG A 23 9.08 10.53 9.93
C ARG A 23 8.51 11.90 9.56
N LYS A 24 9.30 12.95 9.86
CA LYS A 24 8.91 14.35 9.61
C LYS A 24 8.69 14.69 8.13
N ASP A 25 9.31 13.93 7.23
CA ASP A 25 9.27 14.14 5.78
C ASP A 25 8.19 13.29 5.07
N VAL A 26 7.39 12.52 5.82
CA VAL A 26 6.34 11.66 5.28
C VAL A 26 4.97 12.28 5.56
N GLY A 27 4.21 12.57 4.50
CA GLY A 27 2.87 13.15 4.60
C GLY A 27 1.74 12.13 4.80
N ALA A 28 1.91 10.91 4.28
CA ALA A 28 0.94 9.82 4.40
C ALA A 28 1.61 8.46 4.21
N VAL A 29 1.02 7.42 4.81
CA VAL A 29 1.44 6.02 4.66
C VAL A 29 0.21 5.17 4.36
N GLY A 30 0.37 4.18 3.47
CA GLY A 30 -0.66 3.20 3.13
C GLY A 30 -0.08 1.78 3.14
N ALA A 31 -0.95 0.79 3.32
CA ALA A 31 -0.56 -0.62 3.27
C ALA A 31 -0.34 -1.08 1.83
N LYS A 32 0.60 -2.02 1.64
CA LYS A 32 0.62 -2.83 0.43
C LYS A 32 -0.55 -3.81 0.49
N LEU A 33 -1.42 -3.77 -0.52
CA LEU A 33 -2.55 -4.68 -0.67
C LEU A 33 -2.26 -5.66 -1.80
N LEU A 34 -2.60 -6.92 -1.56
CA LEU A 34 -2.50 -8.00 -2.52
C LEU A 34 -3.90 -8.51 -2.86
N TYR A 35 -4.06 -8.98 -4.09
CA TYR A 35 -5.18 -9.85 -4.45
C TYR A 35 -4.97 -11.27 -3.88
N PRO A 36 -6.03 -12.10 -3.84
CA PRO A 36 -5.92 -13.48 -3.34
C PRO A 36 -4.91 -14.36 -4.08
N ASP A 37 -4.60 -14.04 -5.33
CA ASP A 37 -3.59 -14.75 -6.14
C ASP A 37 -2.14 -14.27 -5.88
N GLY A 38 -1.97 -13.35 -4.94
CA GLY A 38 -0.68 -12.78 -4.55
C GLY A 38 -0.24 -11.58 -5.37
N THR A 39 -0.95 -11.22 -6.45
CA THR A 39 -0.59 -10.05 -7.26
C THR A 39 -0.89 -8.74 -6.53
N ILE A 40 -0.15 -7.69 -6.87
CA ILE A 40 -0.28 -6.38 -6.23
C ILE A 40 -1.60 -5.71 -6.65
N GLN A 41 -2.43 -5.39 -5.65
CA GLN A 41 -3.61 -4.53 -5.80
C GLN A 41 -3.23 -3.05 -5.63
N HIS A 42 -2.42 -2.74 -4.62
CA HIS A 42 -1.97 -1.38 -4.32
C HIS A 42 -0.61 -1.42 -3.61
N ALA A 43 0.38 -0.70 -4.11
CA ALA A 43 1.69 -0.54 -3.47
C ALA A 43 2.13 0.94 -3.39
N GLY A 44 1.15 1.84 -3.32
CA GLY A 44 1.35 3.29 -3.38
C GLY A 44 0.87 3.87 -4.71
N VAL A 45 0.88 5.20 -4.78
CA VAL A 45 0.47 5.96 -5.97
C VAL A 45 1.68 6.70 -6.53
N GLY A 46 1.89 6.61 -7.83
CA GLY A 46 2.94 7.29 -8.57
C GLY A 46 2.36 8.12 -9.71
N PHE A 47 3.07 9.16 -10.13
CA PHE A 47 2.66 9.96 -11.27
C PHE A 47 3.29 9.43 -12.56
N HIS A 48 2.44 9.10 -13.52
CA HIS A 48 2.82 8.72 -14.87
C HIS A 48 2.35 9.77 -15.87
N ARG A 49 2.66 9.57 -17.16
CA ARG A 49 2.28 10.51 -18.23
C ARG A 49 0.76 10.75 -18.31
N ALA A 50 -0.05 9.79 -17.88
CA ALA A 50 -1.51 9.87 -17.90
C ALA A 50 -2.12 10.42 -16.59
N GLY A 51 -1.31 10.68 -15.56
CA GLY A 51 -1.79 11.08 -14.23
C GLY A 51 -1.34 10.12 -13.12
N PRO A 52 -1.91 10.27 -11.91
CA PRO A 52 -1.63 9.38 -10.78
C PRO A 52 -2.22 7.99 -11.01
N ASP A 53 -1.44 6.94 -10.72
CA ASP A 53 -1.88 5.55 -10.80
C ASP A 53 -1.18 4.68 -9.74
N HIS A 54 -1.70 3.47 -9.50
CA HIS A 54 -1.13 2.51 -8.58
C HIS A 54 0.21 1.98 -9.08
N ILE A 55 1.22 2.05 -8.22
CA ILE A 55 2.55 1.52 -8.54
C ILE A 55 2.51 -0.01 -8.52
N GLY A 56 3.02 -0.63 -9.59
CA GLY A 56 3.20 -2.08 -9.66
C GLY A 56 1.92 -2.90 -9.72
N HIS A 57 0.78 -2.30 -10.07
CA HIS A 57 -0.50 -2.99 -10.18
C HIS A 57 -0.39 -4.25 -11.08
N LEU A 58 -0.93 -5.37 -10.59
CA LEU A 58 -0.91 -6.71 -11.21
C LEU A 58 0.48 -7.36 -11.36
N LEU A 59 1.54 -6.75 -10.81
CA LEU A 59 2.83 -7.44 -10.69
C LEU A 59 2.75 -8.52 -9.59
N PRO A 60 3.56 -9.60 -9.70
CA PRO A 60 3.69 -10.60 -8.66
C PRO A 60 4.32 -10.05 -7.37
#